data_AF-A0A3B1CYI2-F1
#
_entry.id   AF-A0A3B1CYI2-F1
#
_cell.length_a   1.000
_cell.length_b   1.000
_cell.length_c   1.000
_cell.angle_alpha   90.00
_cell.angle_beta   90.00
_cell.angle_gamma   90.00
#
_symmetry.space_group_name_H-M   'P 1'
#
loop_
_entity.id
_entity.type
_entity.pdbx_description
1 polymer ?
#
loop_
_entity_poly.entity_id
_entity_poly.type
_entity_poly.pdbx_seq_one_letter_code
_entity_poly.pdbx_strand_id
1 'polypeptide(L)' 'MRMSESLIIVTGLPRSGTSMMMKMLQSGGMEVVTDNIRKADEDNPEGYYEFEKVKKIKEDA' A
#
# COMPACT_ATOMS: atom_id res chain seq x y z
N MET A 1 -12.13 15.00 12.50
CA MET A 1 -10.91 14.18 12.37
C MET A 1 -9.95 14.97 11.50
N ARG A 2 -8.82 15.43 12.04
CA ARG A 2 -7.76 15.99 11.19
C ARG A 2 -7.12 14.83 10.44
N MET A 3 -6.75 15.01 9.18
CA MET A 3 -6.09 13.95 8.39
C MET A 3 -4.79 13.43 9.05
N SER A 4 -4.18 14.23 9.93
CA SER A 4 -3.03 13.84 10.76
C SER A 4 -3.32 12.78 11.83
N GLU A 5 -4.58 12.42 12.09
CA GLU A 5 -4.99 11.44 13.11
C GLU A 5 -5.56 10.14 12.50
N SER A 6 -5.51 9.99 11.18
CA SER A 6 -6.09 8.84 10.47
C SER A 6 -5.03 7.80 10.12
N LEU A 7 -5.24 6.54 10.53
CA LEU A 7 -4.56 5.38 9.96
C LEU A 7 -5.43 4.79 8.86
N ILE A 8 -4.90 4.71 7.63
CA ILE A 8 -5.62 4.19 6.47
C ILE A 8 -4.95 2.88 6.04
N ILE A 9 -5.73 1.80 6.02
CA ILE A 9 -5.29 0.48 5.55
C ILE A 9 -6.01 0.18 4.24
N VAL A 10 -5.24 0.05 3.15
CA VAL A 10 -5.74 -0.35 1.84
C VAL A 10 -5.50 -1.86 1.67
N THR A 11 -6.57 -2.62 1.48
CA THR A 11 -6.52 -4.09 1.35
C THR A 11 -7.50 -4.58 0.29
N GLY A 12 -7.24 -5.76 -0.27
CA GLY A 12 -8.09 -6.39 -1.28
C GLY A 12 -7.46 -7.63 -1.90
N LEU A 13 -8.27 -8.40 -2.63
CA LEU A 13 -7.81 -9.57 -3.39
C LEU A 13 -6.86 -9.18 -4.54
N PRO A 14 -6.08 -10.11 -5.10
CA PRO A 14 -5.27 -9.84 -6.29
C PRO A 14 -6.09 -9.19 -7.41
N ARG A 15 -5.58 -8.10 -8.00
CA ARG A 15 -6.24 -7.30 -9.05
C ARG A 15 -7.50 -6.54 -8.61
N SER A 16 -7.66 -6.26 -7.32
CA SER A 16 -8.76 -5.42 -6.79
C SER A 16 -8.52 -3.90 -6.91
N GLY A 17 -7.37 -3.47 -7.46
CA GLY A 17 -7.06 -2.05 -7.64
C GLY A 17 -6.43 -1.37 -6.41
N THR A 18 -5.90 -2.13 -5.44
CA THR A 18 -5.21 -1.57 -4.27
C THR A 18 -4.03 -0.67 -4.64
N SER A 19 -3.22 -1.04 -5.64
CA SER A 19 -2.14 -0.19 -6.16
C SER A 19 -2.66 1.14 -6.72
N MET A 20 -3.82 1.14 -7.39
CA MET A 20 -4.43 2.37 -7.91
C MET A 20 -4.87 3.28 -6.77
N MET A 21 -5.52 2.72 -5.73
CA MET A 21 -5.91 3.49 -4.55
C MET A 21 -4.68 4.11 -3.85
N MET A 22 -3.62 3.33 -3.64
CA MET A 22 -2.38 3.83 -3.03
C MET A 22 -1.76 4.98 -3.81
N LYS A 23 -1.74 4.93 -5.15
CA LYS A 23 -1.27 6.03 -6.02
C LYS A 23 -2.12 7.29 -5.87
N MET A 24 -3.45 7.14 -5.80
CA MET A 24 -4.36 8.27 -5.60
C MET A 24 -4.13 8.95 -4.25
N LEU A 25 -3.94 8.16 -3.18
CA LEU A 25 -3.63 8.68 -1.85
C LEU A 25 -2.29 9.42 -1.84
N GLN A 26 -1.24 8.82 -2.43
CA GLN A 26 0.07 9.45 -2.56
C GLN A 26 0.01 10.76 -3.36
N SER A 27 -0.69 10.75 -4.50
CA SER A 27 -0.89 11.95 -5.34
C SER A 27 -1.71 13.03 -4.62
N GLY A 28 -2.57 12.63 -3.69
CA GLY A 28 -3.30 13.52 -2.79
C GLY A 28 -2.46 14.09 -1.63
N GLY A 29 -1.15 13.83 -1.61
CA GLY A 29 -0.22 14.36 -0.61
C GLY A 29 -0.14 13.53 0.68
N MET A 30 -0.69 12.31 0.69
CA MET A 30 -0.48 11.41 1.82
C MET A 30 0.86 10.69 1.71
N GLU A 31 1.54 10.57 2.84
CA GLU A 31 2.65 9.64 2.98
C GLU A 31 2.13 8.21 2.91
N VAL A 32 2.82 7.36 2.14
CA VAL A 32 2.48 5.96 1.95
C VAL A 32 3.59 5.07 2.49
N VAL A 33 3.20 3.96 3.10
CA VAL A 33 4.13 2.96 3.63
C VAL A 33 4.20 1.79 2.64
N THR A 34 5.41 1.48 2.17
CA THR A 34 5.69 0.32 1.32
C THR A 34 7.14 -0.12 1.52
N ASP A 35 7.43 -1.41 1.32
CA ASP A 35 8.79 -1.96 1.42
C ASP A 35 9.53 -2.05 0.07
N ASN A 36 8.84 -1.74 -1.04
CA ASN A 36 9.38 -1.81 -2.40
C ASN A 36 10.00 -3.18 -2.77
N ILE A 37 9.53 -4.28 -2.14
CA ILE A 37 10.03 -5.64 -2.43
C ILE A 37 9.57 -6.09 -3.81
N ARG A 38 8.28 -5.98 -4.12
CA ARG A 38 7.79 -6.21 -5.48
C ARG A 38 8.14 -5.02 -6.37
N LYS A 39 8.87 -5.30 -7.44
CA LYS A 39 9.20 -4.33 -8.48
C LYS A 39 8.09 -4.23 -9.52
N ALA A 40 8.11 -3.14 -10.27
CA ALA A 40 7.27 -3.00 -11.46
C ALA A 40 7.49 -4.16 -12.44
N ASP A 41 6.42 -4.53 -13.12
CA ASP A 41 6.38 -5.56 -14.15
C ASP A 41 5.43 -5.12 -15.29
N GLU A 42 5.21 -6.00 -16.28
CA GLU A 42 4.35 -5.70 -17.43
C GLU A 42 2.89 -5.45 -17.03
N ASP A 43 2.41 -6.04 -15.93
CA ASP A 43 1.04 -5.88 -15.43
C ASP A 43 0.87 -4.59 -14.61
N ASN A 44 1.94 -4.11 -13.97
CA ASN A 44 1.95 -2.88 -13.18
C ASN A 44 3.28 -2.12 -13.35
N PRO A 45 3.42 -1.33 -14.43
CA PRO A 45 4.67 -0.64 -14.77
C PRO A 45 5.08 0.44 -13.76
N GLU A 46 4.13 0.90 -12.94
CA GLU A 46 4.35 1.90 -11.90
C GLU A 46 4.68 1.25 -10.53
N GLY A 47 4.77 -0.08 -10.46
CA GLY A 47 5.18 -0.79 -9.25
C GLY A 47 4.08 -0.95 -8.20
N TYR A 48 4.41 -1.72 -7.17
CA TYR A 48 3.48 -2.17 -6.13
C TYR A 48 3.75 -1.43 -4.82
N TYR A 49 2.67 -1.25 -4.04
CA TYR A 49 2.70 -0.57 -2.75
C TYR A 49 2.58 -1.55 -1.57
N GLU A 50 2.97 -2.80 -1.79
CA GLU A 50 2.86 -3.86 -0.77
C GLU A 50 3.79 -3.56 0.43
N PHE A 51 3.40 -4.08 1.59
CA PHE A 51 4.18 -4.05 2.82
C PHE A 51 4.17 -5.45 3.43
N GLU A 52 5.06 -6.32 2.97
CA GLU A 52 5.12 -7.76 3.26
C GLU A 52 5.21 -8.06 4.76
N LYS A 53 5.79 -7.15 5.56
CA LYS A 53 5.88 -7.29 7.02
C LYS A 53 4.51 -7.52 7.68
N VAL A 54 3.42 -7.01 7.10
CA VAL A 54 2.06 -7.23 7.64
C VAL A 54 1.68 -8.72 7.72
N LYS A 55 2.29 -9.57 6.89
CA LYS A 55 2.00 -11.01 6.88
C LYS A 55 2.52 -11.73 8.12
N LYS A 56 3.46 -11.11 8.85
CA LYS A 56 4.10 -11.67 10.05
C LYS A 56 3.63 -11.03 11.36
N ILE A 57 2.61 -10.16 11.33
CA ILE A 57 2.12 -9.46 12.53
C ILE A 57 1.79 -10.40 13.69
N LYS A 58 1.37 -11.63 13.40
CA LYS A 58 1.09 -12.65 14.43
C LYS A 58 2.33 -13.04 15.26
N GLU A 59 3.53 -12.91 14.70
CA GLU A 59 4.81 -13.27 15.32
C GLU A 59 5.39 -12.12 16.17
N ASP A 60 4.84 -10.91 16.04
CA ASP A 60 5.29 -9.71 16.78
C ASP A 60 4.65 -9.60 18.19
N ALA A 61 3.76 -10.54 18.56
CA ALA A 61 2.95 -10.53 19.78
C ALA A 61 3.58 -11.30 20.95
#